data_AF-A0A416WFH9-F1
#
_entry.id   AF-A0A416WFH9-F1
#
_cell.length_a   1.000
_cell.length_b   1.000
_cell.length_c   1.000
_cell.angle_alpha   90.00
_cell.angle_beta   90.00
_cell.angle_gamma   90.00
#
_symmetry.space_group_name_H-M   'P 1'
#
loop_
_entity.id
_entity.type
_entity.pdbx_description
1 polymer ?
#
loop_
_entity_poly.entity_id
_entity_poly.type
_entity_poly.pdbx_seq_one_letter_code
_entity_poly.pdbx_strand_id
1 'polypeptide(L)'
;MCCCSLIMAKDAVKRKIMIRVMDEENNPIEQPHVAVYDSLHNFLFEGEAETTGYGSVQRIWVEDYGRYFLIFSKEGYETISTEVEFRDRIVNSSSDVVMKRNIDRSLHVWWYTCVGIFVLLSGVWLVRKKRSK
;
A
#
# COMPACT_ATOMS: atom_id res chain seq x y z
N MET A 1 -46.40 1.53 30.70
CA MET A 1 -45.00 1.15 30.38
C MET A 1 -44.85 1.18 28.88
N CYS A 2 -44.23 2.22 28.33
CA CYS A 2 -43.72 2.24 26.95
C CYS A 2 -42.58 3.26 26.91
N CYS A 3 -41.42 2.84 27.43
CA CYS A 3 -40.18 3.57 27.18
C CYS A 3 -39.72 3.17 25.78
N CYS A 4 -40.12 3.94 24.78
CA CYS A 4 -39.51 3.85 23.45
C CYS A 4 -38.09 4.40 23.56
N SER A 5 -37.12 3.50 23.67
CA SER A 5 -35.70 3.80 23.53
C SER A 5 -35.48 4.43 22.15
N LEU A 6 -35.32 5.75 22.13
CA LEU A 6 -34.87 6.52 20.99
C LEU A 6 -33.42 6.11 20.72
N ILE A 7 -33.23 5.01 19.99
CA ILE A 7 -31.94 4.70 19.37
C ILE A 7 -31.79 5.73 18.26
N MET A 8 -31.17 6.86 18.58
CA MET A 8 -30.70 7.79 17.57
C MET A 8 -29.65 7.05 16.75
N ALA A 9 -30.06 6.55 15.59
CA ALA A 9 -29.13 6.22 14.52
C ALA A 9 -28.39 7.52 14.19
N LYS A 10 -27.19 7.69 14.73
CA LYS A 10 -26.26 8.70 14.23
C LYS A 10 -26.00 8.30 12.79
N ASP A 11 -26.49 9.08 11.83
CA ASP A 11 -26.00 9.02 10.47
C ASP A 11 -24.48 9.14 10.53
N ALA A 12 -23.78 8.05 10.22
CA ALA A 12 -22.33 8.02 10.19
C ALA A 12 -21.87 8.93 9.06
N VAL A 13 -21.61 10.19 9.39
CA VAL A 13 -21.09 11.19 8.45
C VAL A 13 -19.70 10.73 8.03
N LYS A 14 -19.59 10.08 6.88
CA LYS A 14 -18.29 9.67 6.33
C LYS A 14 -17.43 10.92 6.08
N ARG A 15 -16.34 11.04 6.83
CA ARG A 15 -15.32 12.09 6.69
C ARG A 15 -14.22 11.58 5.76
N LYS A 16 -13.49 12.52 5.14
CA LYS A 16 -12.43 12.23 4.17
C LYS A 16 -11.07 12.65 4.73
N ILE A 17 -10.18 11.69 4.90
CA ILE A 17 -8.74 11.95 5.05
C ILE A 17 -8.18 12.11 3.63
N MET A 18 -7.45 13.20 3.41
CA MET A 18 -6.74 13.47 2.16
C MET A 18 -5.26 13.32 2.44
N ILE A 19 -4.62 12.32 1.83
CA ILE A 19 -3.20 12.02 2.05
C ILE A 19 -2.47 11.91 0.72
N ARG A 20 -1.25 12.44 0.65
CA ARG A 20 -0.42 12.28 -0.53
C ARG A 20 0.40 11.00 -0.43
N VAL A 21 0.39 10.18 -1.48
CA VAL A 21 1.22 8.96 -1.54
C VAL A 21 2.11 9.04 -2.77
N MET A 22 3.42 9.06 -2.55
CA MET A 22 4.44 9.29 -3.57
C MET A 22 5.54 8.22 -3.47
N ASP A 23 6.33 8.08 -4.53
CA ASP A 23 7.59 7.33 -4.49
C ASP A 23 8.77 8.23 -4.06
N GLU A 24 9.95 7.62 -3.89
CA GLU A 24 11.19 8.35 -3.52
C GLU A 24 11.65 9.37 -4.59
N GLU A 25 11.17 9.24 -5.83
CA GLU A 25 11.42 10.17 -6.94
C GLU A 25 10.38 11.31 -6.99
N ASN A 26 9.46 11.35 -6.02
CA ASN A 26 8.33 12.29 -5.95
C ASN A 26 7.36 12.14 -7.14
N ASN A 27 7.19 10.92 -7.64
CA ASN A 27 6.10 10.56 -8.53
C ASN A 27 4.89 10.09 -7.71
N PRO A 28 3.66 10.46 -8.09
CA PRO A 28 2.46 9.98 -7.42
C PRO A 28 2.26 8.49 -7.63
N ILE A 29 1.90 7.78 -6.55
CA ILE A 29 1.50 6.38 -6.62
C ILE A 29 -0.02 6.32 -6.76
N GLU A 30 -0.48 5.86 -7.92
CA GLU A 30 -1.90 5.76 -8.22
C GLU A 30 -2.54 4.55 -7.54
N GLN A 31 -3.68 4.77 -6.90
CA GLN A 31 -4.53 3.73 -6.30
C GLN A 31 -3.73 2.71 -5.46
N PRO A 32 -2.99 3.16 -4.42
CA PRO A 32 -2.44 2.23 -3.45
C PRO A 32 -3.58 1.55 -2.70
N HIS A 33 -3.40 0.28 -2.38
CA HIS A 33 -4.27 -0.39 -1.44
C HIS A 33 -3.98 0.16 -0.03
N VAL A 34 -5.04 0.42 0.73
CA VAL A 34 -4.95 0.97 2.08
C VAL A 34 -5.79 0.16 3.05
N ALA A 35 -5.19 -0.25 4.16
CA ALA A 35 -5.88 -0.79 5.32
C ALA A 35 -5.86 0.24 6.44
N VAL A 36 -7.02 0.44 7.08
CA VAL A 36 -7.25 1.49 8.08
C VAL A 36 -7.60 0.87 9.41
N TYR A 37 -6.93 1.34 10.46
CA TYR A 37 -7.13 0.92 11.83
C TYR A 37 -7.40 2.13 12.72
N ASP A 38 -8.16 1.93 13.79
CA ASP A 38 -8.37 2.95 14.82
C ASP A 38 -7.13 3.12 15.71
N SER A 39 -7.16 4.07 16.64
CA SER A 39 -6.06 4.32 17.58
C SER A 39 -5.69 3.14 18.50
N LEU A 40 -6.55 2.13 18.59
CA LEU A 40 -6.34 0.91 19.37
C LEU A 40 -5.89 -0.27 18.49
N HIS A 41 -5.58 0.00 17.22
CA HIS A 41 -5.22 -1.00 16.20
C HIS A 41 -6.36 -1.98 15.87
N ASN A 42 -7.61 -1.61 16.11
CA ASN A 42 -8.74 -2.39 15.60
C ASN A 42 -8.93 -2.10 14.11
N PHE A 43 -9.11 -3.15 13.33
CA PHE A 43 -9.40 -3.03 11.90
C PHE A 43 -10.72 -2.30 11.67
N LEU A 44 -10.70 -1.29 10.81
CA LEU A 44 -11.90 -0.55 10.40
C LEU A 44 -12.34 -0.98 9.00
N PHE A 45 -11.44 -0.87 8.01
CA PHE A 45 -11.71 -1.28 6.64
C PHE A 45 -10.42 -1.37 5.81
N GLU A 46 -10.52 -1.98 4.64
CA GLU A 46 -9.49 -1.97 3.60
C GLU A 46 -10.10 -1.66 2.23
N GLY A 47 -9.29 -1.15 1.30
CA GLY A 47 -9.73 -0.86 -0.06
C GLY A 47 -8.68 -0.14 -0.88
N GLU A 48 -9.00 0.16 -2.13
CA GLU A 48 -8.17 1.04 -2.96
C GLU A 48 -8.42 2.49 -2.58
N ALA A 49 -7.35 3.25 -2.39
CA ALA A 49 -7.48 4.68 -2.13
C ALA A 49 -7.89 5.40 -3.43
N GLU A 50 -8.87 6.30 -3.34
CA GLU A 50 -9.35 7.06 -4.50
C GLU A 50 -8.37 8.18 -4.84
N THR A 51 -7.77 8.10 -6.03
CA THR A 51 -6.92 9.16 -6.57
C THR A 51 -7.76 10.37 -7.02
N THR A 52 -7.40 11.57 -6.58
CA THR A 52 -8.00 12.82 -7.09
C THR A 52 -7.36 13.28 -8.40
N GLY A 53 -7.97 14.25 -9.10
CA GLY A 53 -7.57 14.71 -10.45
C GLY A 53 -6.14 15.26 -10.61
N TYR A 54 -5.33 15.27 -9.56
CA TYR A 54 -3.89 15.58 -9.59
C TYR A 54 -2.99 14.35 -9.32
N GLY A 55 -3.53 13.13 -9.34
CA GLY A 55 -2.77 11.86 -9.23
C GLY A 55 -2.21 11.55 -7.85
N SER A 56 -1.96 12.58 -7.03
CA SER A 56 -1.11 12.52 -5.84
C SER A 56 -1.90 12.40 -4.54
N VAL A 57 -3.11 12.96 -4.47
CA VAL A 57 -3.92 12.96 -3.25
C VAL A 57 -4.92 11.83 -3.29
N GLN A 58 -4.84 10.98 -2.27
CA GLN A 58 -5.66 9.81 -2.02
C GLN A 58 -6.75 10.13 -0.98
N ARG A 59 -7.99 9.73 -1.24
CA ARG A 59 -9.12 9.91 -0.31
C ARG A 59 -9.40 8.62 0.45
N ILE A 60 -9.46 8.73 1.77
CA ILE A 60 -9.73 7.62 2.69
C ILE A 60 -10.95 8.02 3.54
N TRP A 61 -11.93 7.13 3.64
CA TRP A 61 -13.20 7.41 4.33
C TRP A 61 -13.17 6.95 5.77
N VAL A 62 -13.36 7.84 6.74
CA VAL A 62 -13.43 7.50 8.17
C VAL A 62 -14.70 8.03 8.81
N GLU A 63 -15.17 7.39 9.87
CA GLU A 63 -16.42 7.77 10.54
C GLU A 63 -16.27 9.03 11.38
N ASP A 64 -15.12 9.21 12.04
CA ASP A 64 -14.93 10.28 13.03
C ASP A 64 -13.58 11.01 12.95
N TYR A 65 -13.38 12.02 13.80
CA TYR A 65 -12.10 12.72 13.99
C TYR A 65 -11.31 11.94 15.04
N GLY A 66 -10.01 11.80 14.83
CA GLY A 66 -9.17 10.99 15.71
C GLY A 66 -7.87 10.56 15.07
N ARG A 67 -7.16 9.65 15.76
CA ARG A 67 -5.93 9.05 15.27
C ARG A 67 -6.23 7.74 14.58
N TYR A 68 -5.62 7.55 13.42
CA TYR A 68 -5.77 6.38 12.57
C TYR A 68 -4.40 5.84 12.21
N PHE A 69 -4.27 4.51 12.20
CA PHE A 69 -3.10 3.85 11.62
C PHE A 69 -3.47 3.38 10.21
N LEU A 70 -2.69 3.81 9.24
CA LEU A 70 -2.89 3.51 7.83
C LEU A 70 -1.73 2.63 7.35
N ILE A 71 -2.05 1.54 6.67
CA ILE A 71 -1.06 0.67 6.03
C ILE A 71 -1.28 0.75 4.52
N PHE A 72 -0.27 1.18 3.79
CA PHE A 72 -0.31 1.30 2.33
C PHE A 72 0.50 0.19 1.67
N SER A 73 -0.07 -0.43 0.64
CA SER A 73 0.59 -1.45 -0.17
C SER A 73 0.30 -1.26 -1.67
N LYS A 74 1.30 -1.55 -2.49
CA LYS A 74 1.20 -1.51 -3.96
C LYS A 74 2.22 -2.48 -4.54
N GLU A 75 1.87 -3.15 -5.63
CA GLU A 75 2.82 -3.99 -6.37
C GLU A 75 4.04 -3.17 -6.83
N GLY A 76 5.23 -3.72 -6.65
CA GLY A 76 6.49 -3.04 -6.96
C GLY A 76 6.99 -2.08 -5.88
N TYR A 77 6.25 -1.92 -4.77
CA TYR A 77 6.62 -1.07 -3.64
C TYR A 77 6.66 -1.85 -2.32
N GLU A 78 7.44 -1.35 -1.36
CA GLU A 78 7.41 -1.80 0.02
C GLU A 78 6.13 -1.35 0.72
N THR A 79 5.59 -2.20 1.60
CA THR A 79 4.44 -1.84 2.42
C THR A 79 4.89 -0.90 3.54
N ILE A 80 4.16 0.20 3.73
CA ILE A 80 4.48 1.21 4.75
C ILE A 80 3.30 1.41 5.70
N SER A 81 3.59 1.64 6.98
CA SER A 81 2.59 2.03 7.97
C SER A 81 2.84 3.48 8.40
N THR A 82 1.77 4.24 8.58
CA THR A 82 1.83 5.63 9.02
C THR A 82 0.68 5.92 9.99
N GLU A 83 0.95 6.76 10.98
CA GLU A 83 -0.06 7.26 11.91
C GLU A 83 -0.51 8.65 11.43
N VAL A 84 -1.82 8.84 11.31
CA VAL A 84 -2.40 10.11 10.88
C VAL A 84 -3.39 10.59 11.93
N GLU A 85 -3.20 11.82 12.39
CA GLU A 85 -4.14 12.49 13.28
C GLU A 85 -5.09 13.38 12.47
N PHE A 86 -6.35 13.00 12.41
CA PHE A 86 -7.40 13.70 11.68
C PHE A 86 -8.18 14.62 12.64
N ARG A 87 -7.78 15.90 12.72
CA ARG A 87 -8.35 16.88 13.66
C ARG A 87 -9.49 17.72 13.07
N ASP A 88 -9.36 18.22 11.83
CA ASP A 88 -10.39 19.07 11.21
C ASP A 88 -10.23 19.20 9.67
N ARG A 89 -11.30 19.62 8.99
CA ARG A 89 -11.42 19.75 7.52
C ARG A 89 -10.40 20.70 6.87
N ILE A 90 -9.83 21.63 7.64
CA ILE A 90 -9.00 22.75 7.16
C ILE A 90 -7.50 22.53 7.46
N VAL A 91 -7.15 21.69 8.44
CA VAL A 91 -5.78 21.48 8.95
C VAL A 91 -5.33 20.03 8.72
N ASN A 92 -5.73 19.44 7.59
CA ASN A 92 -5.28 18.10 7.21
C ASN A 92 -3.86 18.16 6.66
N SER A 93 -2.89 18.44 7.53
CA SER A 93 -1.48 18.21 7.28
C SER A 93 -1.15 16.76 7.64
N SER A 94 -1.77 15.79 6.97
CA SER A 94 -1.19 14.44 7.00
C SER A 94 0.11 14.54 6.21
N SER A 95 1.22 14.18 6.85
CA SER A 95 2.53 14.13 6.19
C SER A 95 2.44 13.29 4.92
N ASP A 96 3.13 13.73 3.87
CA ASP A 96 3.24 12.96 2.63
C ASP A 96 3.83 11.57 2.93
N VAL A 97 3.19 10.53 2.42
CA VAL A 97 3.64 9.14 2.55
C VAL A 97 4.53 8.82 1.37
N VAL A 98 5.77 8.43 1.66
CA VAL A 98 6.75 8.03 0.64
C VAL A 98 6.91 6.52 0.69
N MET A 99 6.56 5.82 -0.39
CA MET A 99 6.77 4.37 -0.53
C MET A 99 8.05 4.10 -1.33
N LYS A 100 8.83 3.12 -0.88
CA LYS A 100 10.07 2.71 -1.56
C LYS A 100 9.79 1.66 -2.62
N ARG A 101 10.50 1.71 -3.75
CA ARG A 101 10.41 0.64 -4.76
C ARG A 101 11.11 -0.62 -4.26
N ASN A 102 10.45 -1.76 -4.43
CA ASN A 102 10.99 -3.06 -4.08
C ASN A 102 11.87 -3.59 -5.24
N ILE A 103 13.15 -3.19 -5.24
CA ILE A 103 14.13 -3.51 -6.29
C ILE A 103 14.63 -4.96 -6.17
N ASP A 104 14.59 -5.55 -4.97
CA ASP A 104 15.20 -6.85 -4.66
C ASP A 104 14.54 -8.04 -5.37
N ARG A 105 13.23 -7.96 -5.64
CA ARG A 105 12.49 -9.07 -6.25
C ARG A 105 12.91 -9.33 -7.71
N SER A 106 13.34 -8.31 -8.44
CA SER A 106 13.72 -8.45 -9.86
C SER A 106 15.12 -9.05 -10.03
N LEU A 107 16.09 -8.61 -9.22
CA LEU A 107 17.48 -9.06 -9.29
C LEU A 107 17.62 -10.55 -8.93
N HIS A 108 16.85 -11.02 -7.94
CA HIS A 108 16.93 -12.40 -7.48
C HIS A 108 16.42 -13.40 -8.52
N VAL A 109 15.35 -13.08 -9.24
CA VAL A 109 14.78 -13.92 -10.31
C VAL A 109 15.72 -13.98 -11.52
N TRP A 110 16.37 -12.86 -11.84
CA TRP A 110 17.34 -12.81 -12.94
C TRP A 110 18.58 -13.64 -12.64
N TRP A 111 19.09 -13.58 -11.40
CA TRP A 111 20.22 -14.42 -10.96
C TRP A 111 19.93 -15.92 -11.12
N TYR A 112 18.79 -16.41 -10.64
CA TYR A 112 18.43 -17.82 -10.76
C TYR A 112 18.25 -18.28 -12.21
N THR A 113 17.71 -17.40 -13.07
CA THR A 113 17.52 -17.70 -14.50
C THR A 113 18.87 -17.78 -15.23
N CYS A 114 19.78 -16.83 -14.98
CA CYS A 114 21.13 -16.85 -15.54
C CYS A 114 21.90 -18.08 -15.07
N VAL A 115 21.91 -18.39 -13.77
CA VAL A 115 22.60 -19.58 -13.23
C VAL A 115 22.03 -20.88 -13.81
N GLY A 116 20.70 -21.00 -13.92
CA GLY A 116 20.06 -22.17 -14.52
C GLY A 116 20.48 -22.39 -15.98
N ILE A 117 20.54 -21.32 -16.78
CA ILE A 117 20.99 -21.38 -18.17
C ILE A 117 22.48 -21.79 -18.26
N PHE A 118 23.35 -21.24 -17.40
CA PHE A 118 24.76 -21.61 -17.37
C PHE A 118 25.00 -23.09 -17.02
N VAL A 119 24.24 -23.65 -16.08
CA VAL A 119 24.31 -25.07 -15.73
C VAL A 119 23.85 -25.96 -16.90
N LEU A 120 22.78 -25.57 -17.60
CA LEU A 120 22.30 -26.31 -18.77
C LEU A 120 23.30 -26.28 -19.93
N LEU A 121 23.86 -25.11 -20.24
CA LEU A 121 24.86 -24.97 -21.31
C LEU A 121 26.15 -25.73 -21.01
N SER A 122 26.63 -25.72 -19.76
CA SER A 122 27.82 -26.49 -19.36
C SER A 122 27.58 -28.00 -19.39
N GLY A 123 26.39 -28.46 -18.97
CA GLY A 123 25.97 -29.87 -19.10
C GLY A 123 25.93 -30.35 -20.56
N VAL A 124 25.35 -29.56 -21.46
CA VAL A 124 25.29 -29.88 -22.91
C VAL A 124 26.68 -29.93 -23.53
N TRP A 125 27.58 -29.01 -23.15
CA TRP A 125 28.95 -28.99 -23.66
C TRP A 125 29.75 -30.23 -23.22
N LEU A 126 29.62 -30.66 -21.97
CA LEU A 126 30.28 -31.87 -21.46
C LEU A 126 29.79 -33.15 -22.14
N VAL A 127 28.48 -33.27 -22.39
CA VAL A 127 27.90 -34.41 -23.11
C VAL A 127 28.38 -34.44 -24.57
N ARG A 128 28.42 -33.29 -25.24
CA ARG A 128 28.96 -33.19 -26.61
C ARG A 128 30.45 -33.58 -26.67
N LYS A 129 31.26 -33.11 -25.72
CA LYS A 129 32.69 -33.45 -25.64
C LYS A 129 32.91 -34.95 -25.45
N LYS A 130 32.03 -35.63 -24.69
CA LYS A 130 32.13 -37.09 -24.44
C LYS A 130 31.69 -37.93 -25.64
N ARG A 131 30.81 -37.43 -26.52
CA ARG A 131 30.39 -38.12 -27.76
C ARG A 131 31.32 -37.89 -28.96
N SER A 132 32.29 -36.99 -28.86
CA SER A 132 33.25 -36.66 -29.94
C SER A 132 34.58 -37.42 -29.83
N LYS A 133 34.73 -38.31 -28.85
CA LYS A 133 35.80 -39.31 -28.73
C LYS A 133 35.20 -40.68 -28.99
#